data_AF-R0CQK1-F1
#
_entry.id   AF-R0CQK1-F1
#
_cell.length_a   1.000
_cell.length_b   1.000
_cell.length_c   1.000
_cell.angle_alpha   90.00
_cell.angle_beta   90.00
_cell.angle_gamma   90.00
#
_symmetry.space_group_name_H-M   'P 1'
#
loop_
_entity.id
_entity.type
_entity.pdbx_description
1 polymer ?
#
loop_
_entity_poly.entity_id
_entity_poly.type
_entity_poly.pdbx_seq_one_letter_code
_entity_poly.pdbx_strand_id
1 'polypeptide(L)'
;MNAMNLSIENRLFGVMEMYKPKLKKDIRCPLEYGLDVFGGKWKPRIICVLAEKGRLRYSELRREMTDITDAVLAAALKELMNDDIIHRRQYDEIPPRVEYCLTEKGNSVVPILQSICRWSGAYHKEDCENALSQCQKCDYHAGF
;
A
#
# COMPACT_ATOMS: atom_id res chain seq x y z
N MET A 1 -6.94 31.80 -14.26
CA MET A 1 -7.36 30.43 -13.91
C MET A 1 -8.69 30.17 -14.62
N ASN A 2 -8.68 29.39 -15.71
CA ASN A 2 -9.82 29.27 -16.62
C ASN A 2 -10.90 28.33 -16.07
N ALA A 3 -12.16 28.72 -16.28
CA ALA A 3 -13.38 28.02 -15.85
C ALA A 3 -13.52 26.57 -16.37
N MET A 4 -12.70 26.14 -17.33
CA MET A 4 -12.65 24.75 -17.82
C MET A 4 -12.04 23.77 -16.81
N ASN A 5 -11.13 24.20 -15.93
CA ASN A 5 -10.49 23.30 -14.95
C ASN A 5 -11.44 22.90 -13.80
N LEU A 6 -12.40 23.77 -13.42
CA LEU A 6 -13.40 23.45 -12.39
C LEU A 6 -14.39 22.35 -12.81
N SER A 7 -14.53 22.05 -14.11
CA SER A 7 -15.50 21.06 -14.61
C SER A 7 -14.94 19.62 -14.61
N ILE A 8 -13.61 19.47 -14.68
CA ILE A 8 -12.93 18.17 -14.69
C ILE A 8 -12.72 17.66 -13.25
N GLU A 9 -12.35 18.55 -12.32
CA GLU A 9 -12.20 18.19 -10.89
C GLU A 9 -13.52 17.73 -10.25
N ASN A 10 -14.65 18.35 -10.63
CA ASN A 10 -15.97 17.97 -10.15
C ASN A 10 -16.47 16.61 -10.69
N ARG A 11 -15.91 16.11 -11.80
CA ARG A 11 -16.36 14.85 -12.41
C ARG A 11 -15.71 13.62 -11.78
N LEU A 12 -14.50 13.75 -11.24
CA LEU A 12 -13.79 12.67 -10.55
C LEU A 12 -14.24 12.51 -9.10
N PHE A 13 -14.65 13.60 -8.44
CA PHE A 13 -15.24 13.56 -7.09
C PHE A 13 -16.49 12.66 -7.01
N GLY A 14 -17.29 12.60 -8.08
CA GLY A 14 -18.54 11.82 -8.12
C GLY A 14 -18.37 10.30 -8.25
N VAL A 15 -17.22 9.79 -8.72
CA VAL A 15 -17.07 8.33 -8.96
C VAL A 15 -16.67 7.58 -7.68
N MET A 16 -15.92 8.22 -6.79
CA MET A 16 -15.50 7.61 -5.52
C MET A 16 -16.59 7.60 -4.45
N GLU A 17 -17.59 8.47 -4.55
CA GLU A 17 -18.75 8.48 -3.66
C GLU A 17 -19.67 7.24 -3.83
N MET A 18 -19.43 6.42 -4.85
CA MET A 18 -20.32 5.33 -5.25
C MET A 18 -19.96 3.93 -4.74
N TYR A 19 -18.71 3.67 -4.32
CA TYR A 19 -18.36 2.35 -3.78
C TYR A 19 -18.61 2.31 -2.27
N LYS A 20 -19.89 2.20 -1.90
CA LYS A 20 -20.28 1.72 -0.57
C LYS A 20 -20.25 0.20 -0.61
N PRO A 21 -19.44 -0.48 0.22
CA PRO A 21 -19.47 -1.94 0.27
C PRO A 21 -20.90 -2.38 0.59
N LYS A 22 -21.47 -3.19 -0.31
CA LYS A 22 -22.89 -3.61 -0.25
C LYS A 22 -23.19 -4.48 0.99
N LEU A 23 -22.14 -4.96 1.66
CA LEU A 23 -22.22 -5.83 2.83
C LEU A 23 -21.22 -5.32 3.88
N LYS A 24 -21.62 -5.44 5.16
CA LYS A 24 -20.70 -5.19 6.28
C LYS A 24 -19.62 -6.28 6.27
N LYS A 25 -18.39 -5.90 6.65
CA LYS A 25 -17.29 -6.87 6.83
C LYS A 25 -17.70 -7.89 7.90
N ASP A 26 -17.58 -9.16 7.55
CA ASP A 26 -17.96 -10.29 8.39
C ASP A 26 -16.75 -11.21 8.53
N ILE A 27 -15.87 -10.86 9.46
CA ILE A 27 -14.60 -11.55 9.69
C ILE A 27 -14.88 -12.80 10.53
N ARG A 28 -14.71 -13.98 9.92
CA ARG A 28 -15.01 -15.30 10.51
C ARG A 28 -13.79 -15.98 11.12
N CYS A 29 -12.58 -15.60 10.72
CA CYS A 29 -11.36 -16.22 11.24
C CYS A 29 -10.13 -15.28 11.23
N PRO A 30 -9.05 -15.63 11.95
CA PRO A 30 -7.81 -14.82 11.97
C PRO A 30 -7.15 -14.62 10.60
N LEU A 31 -7.29 -15.58 9.68
CA LEU A 31 -6.79 -15.44 8.32
C LEU A 31 -7.52 -14.32 7.57
N GLU A 32 -8.85 -14.28 7.67
CA GLU A 32 -9.66 -13.22 7.08
C GLU A 32 -9.35 -11.85 7.69
N TYR A 33 -9.08 -11.79 8.99
CA TYR A 33 -8.59 -10.57 9.64
C TYR A 33 -7.27 -10.09 9.01
N GLY A 34 -6.29 -10.98 8.86
CA GLY A 34 -5.01 -10.63 8.22
C GLY A 34 -5.17 -10.11 6.80
N LEU A 35 -6.00 -10.79 6.00
CA LEU A 35 -6.30 -10.38 4.62
C LEU A 35 -7.08 -9.05 4.55
N ASP A 36 -7.89 -8.72 5.55
CA ASP A 36 -8.55 -7.41 5.63
C ASP A 36 -7.55 -6.28 5.93
N VAL A 37 -6.61 -6.54 6.84
CA VAL A 37 -5.61 -5.58 7.30
C VAL A 37 -4.57 -5.27 6.23
N PHE A 38 -3.90 -6.29 5.69
CA PHE A 38 -2.76 -6.10 4.78
C PHE A 38 -2.93 -6.73 3.40
N GLY A 39 -4.07 -7.37 3.13
CA GLY A 39 -4.37 -7.93 1.81
C GLY A 39 -4.85 -6.90 0.79
N GLY A 40 -5.34 -7.40 -0.34
CA GLY A 40 -5.75 -6.57 -1.48
C GLY A 40 -4.59 -6.16 -2.39
N LYS A 41 -4.88 -5.33 -3.41
CA LYS A 41 -3.91 -5.01 -4.48
C LYS A 41 -2.77 -4.11 -4.02
N TRP A 42 -3.05 -3.12 -3.19
CA TRP A 42 -2.14 -2.00 -2.92
C TRP A 42 -1.44 -2.07 -1.57
N LYS A 43 -2.11 -2.56 -0.52
CA LYS A 43 -1.55 -2.61 0.83
C LYS A 43 -0.25 -3.44 0.92
N PRO A 44 -0.17 -4.66 0.36
CA PRO A 44 1.08 -5.42 0.37
C PRO A 44 2.24 -4.65 -0.29
N ARG A 45 1.95 -3.98 -1.41
CA ARG A 45 2.96 -3.21 -2.17
C ARG A 45 3.51 -2.05 -1.35
N ILE A 46 2.64 -1.28 -0.69
CA ILE A 46 3.04 -0.18 0.19
C ILE A 46 3.93 -0.70 1.33
N ILE A 47 3.54 -1.82 1.95
CA ILE A 47 4.31 -2.44 3.04
C ILE A 47 5.70 -2.84 2.55
N CYS A 48 5.80 -3.52 1.39
CA CYS A 48 7.10 -3.90 0.82
C CYS A 48 7.99 -2.69 0.51
N VAL A 49 7.43 -1.62 -0.06
CA VAL A 49 8.18 -0.39 -0.36
C VAL A 49 8.72 0.24 0.92
N LEU A 50 7.90 0.36 1.96
CA LEU A 50 8.33 0.93 3.24
C LEU A 50 9.30 0.01 3.99
N ALA A 51 9.18 -1.31 3.85
CA ALA A 51 10.14 -2.25 4.41
C ALA A 51 11.53 -2.10 3.78
N GLU A 52 11.61 -1.93 2.46
CA GLU A 52 12.90 -1.76 1.76
C GLU A 52 13.49 -0.36 1.97
N LYS A 53 12.68 0.70 1.82
CA LYS A 53 13.17 2.09 1.84
C LYS A 53 13.19 2.72 3.24
N GLY A 54 12.52 2.10 4.20
CA GLY A 54 12.38 2.59 5.57
C GLY A 54 11.35 3.71 5.71
N ARG A 55 11.80 4.97 5.66
CA ARG A 55 10.98 6.17 5.86
C ARG A 55 10.85 6.94 4.55
N LEU A 56 9.64 7.24 4.13
CA LEU A 56 9.37 7.96 2.88
C LEU A 56 8.36 9.09 3.08
N ARG A 57 8.55 10.20 2.36
CA ARG A 57 7.51 11.20 2.12
C ARG A 57 6.46 10.69 1.16
N TYR A 58 5.29 11.33 1.15
CA TYR A 58 4.19 10.93 0.27
C TYR A 58 4.60 10.90 -1.21
N SER A 59 5.30 11.94 -1.70
CA SER A 59 5.75 12.03 -3.09
C SER A 59 6.76 10.94 -3.45
N GLU A 60 7.65 10.58 -2.53
CA GLU A 60 8.63 9.51 -2.71
C GLU A 60 7.91 8.15 -2.78
N LEU A 61 7.00 7.87 -1.84
CA LEU A 61 6.17 6.66 -1.86
C LEU A 61 5.31 6.56 -3.13
N ARG A 62 4.69 7.68 -3.54
CA ARG A 62 3.86 7.76 -4.75
C ARG A 62 4.65 7.43 -6.02
N ARG A 63 5.94 7.81 -6.08
CA ARG A 63 6.83 7.52 -7.20
C ARG A 63 7.17 6.02 -7.30
N GLU A 64 7.30 5.34 -6.17
CA GLU A 64 7.55 3.89 -6.11
C GLU A 64 6.29 3.08 -6.49
N MET A 65 5.11 3.66 -6.33
CA MET A 65 3.82 3.02 -6.60
C MET A 65 3.32 3.39 -8.01
N THR A 66 3.77 2.67 -9.03
CA THR A 66 3.24 2.80 -10.40
C THR A 66 1.78 2.33 -10.47
N ASP A 67 0.98 2.96 -11.34
CA ASP A 67 -0.43 2.64 -11.63
C ASP A 67 -1.46 2.79 -10.49
N ILE A 68 -1.10 3.45 -9.38
CA ILE A 68 -2.05 3.86 -8.34
C ILE A 68 -2.45 5.32 -8.53
N THR A 69 -3.71 5.68 -8.25
CA THR A 69 -4.12 7.09 -8.17
C THR A 69 -3.84 7.64 -6.78
N ASP A 70 -3.67 8.95 -6.65
CA ASP A 70 -3.45 9.61 -5.35
C ASP A 70 -4.56 9.34 -4.34
N ALA A 71 -5.81 9.36 -4.82
CA ALA A 71 -6.97 9.02 -4.02
C ALA A 71 -6.90 7.59 -3.44
N VAL A 72 -6.50 6.61 -4.25
CA VAL A 72 -6.40 5.20 -3.82
C VAL A 72 -5.20 5.01 -2.89
N LEU A 73 -4.07 5.67 -3.15
CA LEU A 73 -2.90 5.63 -2.27
C LEU A 73 -3.22 6.25 -0.91
N ALA A 74 -3.86 7.42 -0.87
CA ALA A 74 -4.26 8.08 0.36
C ALA A 74 -5.25 7.23 1.17
N ALA A 75 -6.22 6.59 0.50
CA ALA A 75 -7.15 5.67 1.15
C ALA A 75 -6.43 4.46 1.75
N ALA A 76 -5.54 3.82 1.00
CA ALA A 76 -4.78 2.66 1.47
C ALA A 76 -3.86 3.02 2.65
N LEU A 77 -3.18 4.18 2.60
CA LEU A 77 -2.38 4.68 3.73
C LEU A 77 -3.25 4.94 4.97
N LYS A 78 -4.43 5.52 4.79
CA LYS A 78 -5.38 5.75 5.88
C LYS A 78 -5.82 4.45 6.53
N GLU A 79 -6.15 3.43 5.75
CA GLU A 79 -6.48 2.11 6.27
C GLU A 79 -5.30 1.49 7.03
N LEU A 80 -4.11 1.50 6.45
CA LEU A 80 -2.91 0.96 7.10
C LEU A 80 -2.50 1.72 8.37
N MET A 81 -2.76 3.02 8.47
CA MET A 81 -2.59 3.78 9.71
C MET A 81 -3.65 3.40 10.74
N ASN A 82 -4.91 3.26 10.34
CA ASN A 82 -6.00 2.84 11.23
C ASN A 82 -5.77 1.42 11.80
N ASP A 83 -5.15 0.54 11.00
CA ASP A 83 -4.81 -0.82 11.40
C ASP A 83 -3.47 -0.93 12.17
N ASP A 84 -2.83 0.21 12.46
CA ASP A 84 -1.52 0.30 13.13
C ASP A 84 -0.39 -0.42 12.38
N ILE A 85 -0.44 -0.46 11.05
CA ILE A 85 0.62 -1.00 10.19
C ILE A 85 1.62 0.08 9.80
N ILE A 86 1.14 1.32 9.60
CA ILE A 86 1.97 2.47 9.21
C ILE A 86 1.88 3.56 10.28
N HIS A 87 3.03 4.08 10.66
CA HIS A 87 3.15 5.30 11.44
C HIS A 87 3.39 6.51 10.51
N ARG A 88 2.59 7.56 10.69
CA ARG A 88 2.79 8.88 10.05
C ARG A 88 3.41 9.83 11.05
N ARG A 89 4.59 10.36 10.73
CA ARG A 89 5.28 11.36 11.54
C ARG A 89 5.32 12.70 10.81
N GLN A 90 4.85 13.74 11.49
CA GLN A 90 5.01 15.12 11.04
C GLN A 90 6.23 15.74 11.74
N TYR A 91 6.99 16.55 11.00
CA TYR A 91 8.10 17.30 11.53
C TYR A 91 7.84 18.79 11.30
N ASP A 92 7.91 19.56 12.38
CA ASP A 92 7.69 21.00 12.38
C ASP A 92 8.99 21.75 12.05
N GLU A 93 9.54 21.44 10.88
CA GLU A 93 10.67 22.15 10.28
C GLU A 93 10.19 23.04 9.12
N ILE A 94 11.09 23.87 8.55
CA ILE A 94 10.77 24.69 7.38
C ILE A 94 11.57 24.16 6.19
N PRO A 95 10.92 23.64 5.12
CA PRO A 95 9.47 23.45 4.97
C PRO A 95 8.94 22.25 5.77
N PRO A 96 7.66 22.26 6.19
CA PRO A 96 7.08 21.16 6.97
C PRO A 96 7.13 19.86 6.16
N ARG A 97 7.51 18.76 6.81
CA ARG A 97 7.59 17.44 6.17
C ARG A 97 6.77 16.40 6.93
N VAL A 98 6.31 15.41 6.17
CA VAL A 98 5.55 14.27 6.67
C VAL A 98 6.17 13.01 6.10
N GLU A 99 6.50 12.07 6.98
CA GLU A 99 7.06 10.78 6.61
C GLU A 99 6.15 9.64 7.08
N TYR A 100 6.21 8.53 6.34
CA TYR A 100 5.53 7.28 6.62
C TYR A 100 6.58 6.19 6.82
N CYS A 101 6.38 5.33 7.82
CA CYS A 101 7.17 4.12 8.04
C CYS A 101 6.33 3.01 8.64
N LEU A 102 6.82 1.78 8.57
CA LEU A 102 6.18 0.65 9.24
C LEU A 102 6.29 0.79 10.76
N THR A 103 5.22 0.40 11.46
CA THR A 103 5.24 0.16 12.91
C THR A 103 5.90 -1.19 13.20
N GLU A 104 6.05 -1.56 14.47
CA GLU A 104 6.46 -2.92 14.85
C GLU A 104 5.47 -3.98 14.29
N LYS A 105 4.17 -3.74 14.44
CA LYS A 105 3.11 -4.58 13.86
C LYS A 105 3.24 -4.65 12.34
N GLY A 106 3.51 -3.54 11.66
CA GLY A 106 3.72 -3.53 10.21
C GLY A 106 4.96 -4.29 9.76
N ASN A 107 6.07 -4.21 10.50
CA ASN A 107 7.26 -5.00 10.23
C ASN A 107 7.01 -6.50 10.39
N SER A 108 6.14 -6.91 11.33
CA SER A 108 5.77 -8.33 11.51
C SER A 108 5.02 -8.93 10.31
N VAL A 109 4.42 -8.09 9.45
CA VAL A 109 3.71 -8.53 8.23
C VAL A 109 4.67 -8.88 7.09
N VAL A 110 5.84 -8.26 7.04
CA VAL A 110 6.85 -8.45 5.98
C VAL A 110 7.20 -9.92 5.74
N PRO A 111 7.56 -10.74 6.76
CA PRO A 111 7.87 -12.16 6.53
C PRO A 111 6.66 -12.98 6.02
N ILE A 112 5.43 -12.56 6.33
CA ILE A 112 4.21 -13.20 5.80
C ILE A 112 4.09 -12.92 4.30
N LEU A 113 4.29 -11.67 3.88
CA LEU A 113 4.26 -11.29 2.46
C LEU A 113 5.37 -12.00 1.68
N GLN A 114 6.57 -12.11 2.25
CA GLN A 114 7.67 -12.89 1.66
C GLN A 114 7.30 -14.37 1.50
N SER A 115 6.60 -14.95 2.46
CA SER A 115 6.12 -16.34 2.37
C SER A 115 5.09 -16.52 1.25
N ILE A 116 4.19 -15.54 1.05
CA ILE A 116 3.23 -15.53 -0.07
C ILE A 116 3.97 -15.42 -1.40
N CYS A 117 4.94 -14.51 -1.52
CA CYS A 117 5.80 -14.41 -2.70
C CYS A 117 6.52 -15.73 -2.98
N ARG A 118 6.98 -16.41 -1.92
CA ARG A 118 7.66 -17.69 -2.04
C ARG A 118 6.78 -18.80 -2.58
N TRP A 119 5.60 -18.94 -2.00
CA TRP A 119 4.61 -19.89 -2.49
C TRP A 119 4.24 -19.56 -3.94
N SER A 120 3.98 -18.29 -4.26
CA SER A 120 3.60 -17.87 -5.61
C SER A 120 4.66 -18.22 -6.65
N GLY A 121 5.94 -17.98 -6.37
CA GLY A 121 7.02 -18.28 -7.32
C GLY A 121 7.23 -19.78 -7.58
N ALA A 122 6.77 -20.66 -6.67
CA ALA A 122 6.83 -22.11 -6.89
C ALA A 122 5.77 -22.61 -7.88
N TYR A 123 4.63 -21.91 -7.97
CA TYR A 123 3.45 -22.35 -8.74
C TYR A 123 3.09 -21.41 -9.90
N HIS A 124 3.65 -20.21 -9.96
CA HIS A 124 3.37 -19.20 -10.97
C HIS A 124 4.69 -18.62 -11.49
N LYS A 125 5.11 -19.10 -12.66
CA LYS A 125 6.37 -18.72 -13.35
C LYS A 125 6.09 -17.77 -14.52
N GLU A 126 5.24 -16.78 -14.32
CA GLU A 126 5.06 -15.75 -15.35
C GLU A 126 6.16 -14.69 -15.24
N ASP A 127 6.67 -14.28 -16.41
CA ASP A 127 7.53 -13.12 -16.57
C ASP A 127 6.75 -11.90 -16.10
N CYS A 128 7.03 -11.47 -14.87
CA CYS A 128 6.44 -10.27 -14.31
C CYS A 128 7.06 -9.05 -15.03
N GLU A 129 6.59 -8.71 -16.22
CA GLU A 129 6.98 -7.48 -16.95
C GLU A 129 6.75 -6.23 -16.07
N ASN A 130 5.89 -6.34 -15.06
CA ASN A 130 5.59 -5.32 -14.04
C ASN A 130 5.98 -5.74 -12.61
N ALA A 131 7.01 -6.59 -12.44
CA ALA A 131 7.55 -6.88 -11.12
C ALA A 131 7.93 -5.57 -10.42
N LEU A 132 7.38 -5.35 -9.22
CA LEU A 132 7.92 -4.33 -8.33
C LEU A 132 9.40 -4.62 -8.12
N SER A 133 10.27 -3.67 -8.47
CA SER A 133 11.72 -3.78 -8.25
C SER A 133 12.06 -4.15 -6.79
N GLN A 134 11.17 -3.77 -5.88
CA GLN A 134 11.26 -4.02 -4.45
C GLN A 134 11.01 -5.49 -4.09
N CYS A 135 10.20 -6.21 -4.88
CA CYS A 135 10.00 -7.65 -4.74
C CYS A 135 11.18 -8.47 -5.29
N GLN A 136 12.02 -7.89 -6.15
CA GLN A 136 13.25 -8.55 -6.64
C GLN A 136 14.35 -8.63 -5.56
N LYS A 137 14.23 -7.82 -4.50
CA LYS A 137 15.14 -7.81 -3.34
C LYS A 137 14.59 -8.56 -2.14
N CYS A 138 13.39 -9.13 -2.23
CA CYS A 138 12.91 -10.03 -1.20
C CYS A 138 13.75 -11.32 -1.27
N ASP A 139 14.10 -11.89 -0.11
CA ASP A 139 14.88 -13.14 0.01
C ASP A 139 14.09 -14.39 -0.46
N TYR A 140 13.37 -14.30 -1.57
CA TYR A 140 12.75 -15.45 -2.22
C TYR A 140 13.80 -16.40 -2.81
N HIS A 141 14.97 -15.89 -3.19
CA HIS A 141 16.09 -16.69 -3.67
C HIS A 141 16.91 -17.37 -2.57
N ALA A 142 16.63 -17.11 -1.29
CA ALA A 142 17.23 -17.86 -0.19
C ALA A 142 16.57 -19.25 -0.16
N GLY A 143 17.16 -20.16 -0.95
CA GLY A 143 16.80 -21.56 -1.05
C GLY A 143 16.85 -22.27 0.31
N PHE A 144 16.18 -23.43 0.33
CA PHE A 144 16.30 -24.43 1.38
C PHE A 144 17.73 -24.96 1.49
#